data_AF-A0A3D5UR38-F1
#
_entry.id   AF-A0A3D5UR38-F1
#
_cell.length_a   1.000
_cell.length_b   1.000
_cell.length_c   1.000
_cell.angle_alpha   90.00
_cell.angle_beta   90.00
_cell.angle_gamma   90.00
#
_symmetry.space_group_name_H-M   'P 1'
#
loop_
_entity.id
_entity.type
_entity.pdbx_description
1 polymer ?
#
loop_
_entity_poly.entity_id
_entity_poly.type
_entity_poly.pdbx_seq_one_letter_code
_entity_poly.pdbx_strand_id
1 'polypeptide(L)' 'LGLLAQGMLPFESACAAVWLHGEAGDCFGPGLISEDLPEMLPAVLRDLLDHI' A
#
# COMPACT_ATOMS: atom_id res chain seq x y z
N LEU A 1 -8.81 5.54 -2.63
CA LEU A 1 -9.20 6.91 -2.23
C LEU A 1 -8.13 7.62 -1.40
N GLY A 2 -7.42 6.95 -0.48
CA GLY A 2 -6.42 7.58 0.40
C GLY A 2 -5.40 8.49 -0.31
N LEU A 3 -4.63 7.96 -1.27
CA LEU A 3 -3.60 8.73 -1.99
C LEU A 3 -4.18 9.87 -2.84
N LEU A 4 -5.29 9.61 -3.53
CA LEU A 4 -6.00 10.64 -4.30
C LEU A 4 -6.49 11.78 -3.39
N ALA A 5 -7.01 11.45 -2.20
CA ALA A 5 -7.46 12.44 -1.22
C ALA A 5 -6.31 13.26 -0.61
N GLN A 6 -5.07 12.75 -0.67
CA GLN A 6 -3.87 13.48 -0.27
C GLN A 6 -3.34 14.42 -1.38
N GLY A 7 -4.02 14.51 -2.52
CA GLY A 7 -3.69 15.44 -3.61
C GLY A 7 -2.80 14.84 -4.70
N MET A 8 -2.55 13.54 -4.68
CA MET A 8 -1.84 12.84 -5.75
C MET A 8 -2.72 12.76 -7.00
N LEU A 9 -2.10 12.87 -8.19
CA LEU A 9 -2.83 12.80 -9.46
C LEU A 9 -3.54 11.44 -9.60
N PRO A 10 -4.70 11.36 -10.29
CA PRO A 10 -5.52 10.14 -10.29
C PRO A 10 -4.81 8.88 -10.80
N PHE A 11 -4.01 9.00 -11.86
CA PHE A 11 -3.31 7.86 -12.46
C PHE A 11 -2.22 7.35 -11.51
N GLU A 12 -1.37 8.25 -11.03
CA GLU A 12 -0.28 7.96 -10.11
C GLU A 12 -0.82 7.40 -8.79
N SER A 13 -1.92 7.96 -8.27
CA SER A 13 -2.59 7.45 -7.07
C SER A 13 -3.05 6.01 -7.23
N ALA A 14 -3.61 5.66 -8.39
CA ALA A 14 -4.05 4.31 -8.69
C ALA A 14 -2.86 3.36 -8.82
N CYS A 15 -1.80 3.77 -9.53
CA CYS A 15 -0.56 2.99 -9.64
C CYS A 15 0.06 2.70 -8.27
N ALA A 16 0.25 3.72 -7.44
CA ALA A 16 0.82 3.58 -6.10
C ALA A 16 -0.09 2.73 -5.19
N ALA A 17 -1.41 2.89 -5.26
CA ALA A 17 -2.33 2.08 -4.46
C ALA A 17 -2.29 0.58 -4.83
N VAL A 18 -2.19 0.25 -6.13
CA VAL A 18 -2.08 -1.14 -6.58
C VAL A 18 -0.73 -1.74 -6.19
N TRP A 19 0.36 -0.97 -6.31
CA TRP A 19 1.67 -1.43 -5.85
C TRP A 19 1.68 -1.69 -4.34
N LEU A 20 1.22 -0.74 -3.52
CA LEU A 20 1.13 -0.90 -2.07
C LEU A 20 0.25 -2.10 -1.65
N HIS A 21 -0.81 -2.39 -2.41
CA HIS A 21 -1.64 -3.57 -2.17
C HIS A 21 -0.87 -4.87 -2.43
N GLY A 22 -0.10 -4.93 -3.53
CA GLY A 22 0.74 -6.08 -3.86
C GLY A 22 1.79 -6.33 -2.78
N GLU A 23 2.53 -5.29 -2.41
CA GLU A 23 3.55 -5.38 -1.36
C GLU A 23 2.94 -5.78 0.00
N ALA A 24 1.77 -5.27 0.36
CA ALA A 24 1.07 -5.70 1.58
C ALA A 24 0.74 -7.20 1.55
N GLY A 25 0.38 -7.72 0.38
CA GLY A 25 0.18 -9.16 0.15
C GLY A 25 1.44 -9.98 0.34
N ASP A 26 2.55 -9.53 -0.23
CA ASP A 26 3.84 -10.21 -0.13
C ASP A 26 4.41 -10.15 1.30
N CYS A 27 4.27 -9.02 1.99
CA CYS A 27 4.68 -8.87 3.39
C CYS A 27 3.86 -9.75 4.36
N PHE A 28 2.55 -9.87 4.16
CA PHE A 28 1.70 -10.69 5.03
C PHE A 28 1.87 -12.19 4.72
N GLY A 29 1.83 -12.57 3.45
CA GLY A 29 1.87 -13.95 2.99
C GLY A 29 0.51 -14.67 3.00
N PRO A 30 0.49 -16.02 3.01
CA PRO A 30 -0.74 -16.80 2.91
C PRO A 30 -1.70 -16.55 4.08
N GLY A 31 -2.99 -16.38 3.76
CA GLY A 31 -4.07 -16.22 4.75
C GLY A 31 -4.56 -14.79 4.94
N LEU A 32 -3.98 -13.82 4.24
CA LEU A 32 -4.45 -12.43 4.22
C LEU A 32 -5.93 -12.36 3.80
N ILE A 33 -6.70 -11.54 4.52
CA ILE A 33 -8.03 -11.08 4.11
C ILE A 33 -8.04 -9.57 3.85
N SER A 34 -9.10 -9.08 3.21
CA SER A 34 -9.23 -7.66 2.85
C SER A 34 -9.11 -6.71 4.03
N GLU A 35 -9.59 -7.13 5.20
CA GLU A 35 -9.62 -6.36 6.44
C GLU A 35 -8.22 -6.17 7.03
N ASP A 36 -7.27 -7.03 6.69
CA ASP A 36 -5.88 -6.95 7.18
C ASP A 36 -5.06 -5.92 6.39
N LEU A 37 -5.43 -5.64 5.13
CA LEU A 37 -4.67 -4.76 4.23
C LEU A 37 -4.36 -3.38 4.83
N PRO A 38 -5.31 -2.64 5.44
CA PRO A 38 -5.03 -1.34 6.04
C PRO A 38 -3.99 -1.41 7.16
N GLU A 39 -3.93 -2.51 7.90
CA GLU A 39 -2.98 -2.72 9.01
C GLU A 39 -1.56 -3.02 8.51
N MET A 40 -1.43 -3.54 7.29
CA MET A 40 -0.13 -3.80 6.66
C MET A 40 0.52 -2.54 6.07
N LEU A 41 -0.26 -1.54 5.65
CA LEU A 41 0.24 -0.34 4.98
C LEU A 41 1.33 0.43 5.78
N PRO A 42 1.24 0.62 7.11
CA PRO A 42 2.29 1.29 7.87
C PRO A 42 3.66 0.59 7.80
N ALA A 43 3.69 -0.74 7.74
CA ALA A 43 4.93 -1.50 7.62
C ALA A 43 5.53 -1.34 6.22
N VAL A 44 4.71 -1.53 5.18
CA VAL A 44 5.13 -1.35 3.77
C VAL A 44 5.65 0.06 3.50
N LEU A 45 4.96 1.09 4.01
CA LEU A 45 5.39 2.48 3.84
C LEU A 45 6.70 2.79 4.56
N ARG A 46 6.95 2.17 5.73
CA ARG A 46 8.22 2.33 6.45
C ARG A 46 9.35 1.69 5.66
N ASP A 47 9.17 0.44 5.23
CA ASP A 47 10.16 -0.28 4.44
C ASP A 47 10.52 0.47 3.14
N LEU A 48 9.50 0.98 2.44
CA LEU A 48 9.71 1.84 1.27
C LEU A 48 10.58 3.04 1.63
N LEU A 49 10.23 3.83 2.65
CA LEU A 49 10.94 5.05 3.03
C LEU A 49 12.38 4.79 3.53
N ASP A 50 12.66 3.61 4.09
CA ASP A 50 13.99 3.22 4.54
C ASP A 50 14.90 2.77 3.37
N HIS A 51 14.33 2.54 2.18
CA HIS A 51 15.02 1.99 1.01
C HIS A 51 15.07 2.92 -0.23
N ILE A 52 14.63 4.17 -0.10
CA ILE A 52 14.81 5.26 -1.09
C ILE A 52 15.79 6.33 -0.59
#